data_AF-A0A845K1J8-F1
#
_entry.id   AF-A0A845K1J8-F1
#
_cell.length_a   1.000
_cell.length_b   1.000
_cell.length_c   1.000
_cell.angle_alpha   90.00
_cell.angle_beta   90.00
_cell.angle_gamma   90.00
#
_symmetry.space_group_name_H-M   'P 1'
#
loop_
_entity.id
_entity.type
_entity.pdbx_description
1 polymer ?
#
loop_
_entity_poly.entity_id
_entity_poly.type
_entity_poly.pdbx_seq_one_letter_code
_entity_poly.pdbx_strand_id
1 'polypeptide(L)'
;MDSYSKIHHFLNRVQAKWNRVLFVQITYFVLTLIAGFALATGLYFYFQSPLLSYAWFGLILCLLGWGLYSIHNFSRINRDKAALLTEAKYPELKNSLINATQLEHYLTDQRNSPFSLSFIREQLQRTQSEIQNLNPDIVVSSKKSAPARNLFLVTLLALITASTLITGFWKHLSPNSQELAQTQSLLSENVKPALPADTQADYQIDNLSLILEFPAYTKMKKQILTHGSLKALPGTEVQVTGNSNLPVKRAELVVNNHDHFAMDISESKILKGSFLVREKGHYQFRVTPPTGEKVLLKEKYSIELEQDKSPQVILFPVNPKPVYYETDTVNMFYEAHDDFGIRQINLIAQINNTTLTKNIKRFKQSEKDSTGNFAWSLSLESLQPGDKVQYFLEIKDNDNVTGPNTGQSEIYSFIIFDSRKEQENLVRLQEELSEKMIALLANGLVEGEVLKATTTNAIYGKKLLASHADALIDIIGLANRIKNQADDFDAFPQPYLTPLNSIINGLTAIREDQ
;
A
#
# COMPACT_ATOMS: atom_id res chain seq x y z
N MET A 1 18.64 26.25 -5.66
CA MET A 1 19.07 25.24 -6.65
C MET A 1 18.60 23.90 -6.14
N ASP A 2 17.66 23.32 -6.89
CA ASP A 2 16.49 22.63 -6.35
C ASP A 2 16.78 21.34 -5.60
N SER A 3 16.49 21.34 -4.29
CA SER A 3 16.36 20.13 -3.47
C SER A 3 15.46 19.08 -4.11
N TYR A 4 14.40 19.56 -4.77
CA TYR A 4 13.45 18.83 -5.58
C TYR A 4 14.10 18.02 -6.72
N SER A 5 15.08 18.59 -7.43
CA SER A 5 15.71 17.93 -8.59
C SER A 5 16.43 16.63 -8.22
N LYS A 6 17.00 16.55 -7.01
CA LYS A 6 17.77 15.39 -6.57
C LYS A 6 16.89 14.20 -6.18
N ILE A 7 15.78 14.45 -5.47
CA ILE A 7 14.81 13.40 -5.11
C ILE A 7 14.19 12.81 -6.38
N HIS A 8 13.79 13.66 -7.33
CA HIS A 8 13.30 13.23 -8.64
C HIS A 8 14.30 12.39 -9.40
N HIS A 9 15.55 12.86 -9.49
CA HIS A 9 16.59 12.15 -10.20
C HIS A 9 16.87 10.78 -9.56
N PHE A 10 16.84 10.68 -8.23
CA PHE A 10 16.99 9.42 -7.51
C PHE A 10 15.85 8.44 -7.83
N LEU A 11 14.59 8.87 -7.67
CA LEU A 11 13.42 8.02 -7.92
C LEU A 11 13.30 7.63 -9.40
N ASN A 12 13.61 8.53 -10.33
CA ASN A 12 13.62 8.24 -11.76
C ASN A 12 14.67 7.18 -12.10
N ARG A 13 15.83 7.17 -11.43
CA ARG A 13 16.84 6.10 -11.60
C ARG A 13 16.32 4.75 -11.10
N VAL A 14 15.69 4.71 -9.93
CA VAL A 14 15.06 3.48 -9.40
C VAL A 14 13.99 2.96 -10.35
N GLN A 15 13.11 3.84 -10.83
CA GLN A 15 12.06 3.50 -11.79
C GLN A 15 12.62 3.03 -13.14
N ALA A 16 13.65 3.69 -13.67
CA ALA A 16 14.32 3.28 -14.91
C ALA A 16 14.94 1.89 -14.76
N LYS A 17 15.55 1.58 -13.61
CA LYS A 17 16.10 0.25 -13.33
C LYS A 17 15.02 -0.81 -13.23
N TRP A 18 13.90 -0.51 -12.55
CA TRP A 18 12.74 -1.39 -12.51
C TRP A 18 12.20 -1.68 -13.91
N ASN A 19 12.02 -0.65 -14.73
CA ASN A 19 11.51 -0.78 -16.10
C ASN A 19 12.45 -1.62 -16.97
N ARG A 20 13.77 -1.52 -16.79
CA ARG A 20 14.74 -2.40 -17.48
C ARG A 20 14.58 -3.85 -17.07
N VAL A 21 14.43 -4.14 -15.76
CA VAL A 21 14.21 -5.51 -15.27
C VAL A 21 12.88 -6.07 -15.75
N LEU A 22 11.82 -5.27 -15.73
CA LEU A 22 10.49 -5.62 -16.22
C LEU A 22 10.49 -5.89 -17.73
N PHE A 23 11.18 -5.05 -18.50
CA PHE A 23 11.36 -5.27 -19.95
C PHE A 23 12.04 -6.63 -20.22
N VAL A 24 13.14 -6.93 -19.52
CA VAL A 24 13.82 -8.23 -19.63
C VAL A 24 12.90 -9.39 -19.26
N GLN A 25 12.08 -9.25 -18.20
CA GLN A 25 11.12 -10.27 -17.78
C GLN A 25 10.02 -10.50 -18.82
N ILE A 26 9.47 -9.43 -19.41
CA ILE A 26 8.46 -9.52 -20.49
C ILE A 26 9.07 -10.19 -21.72
N THR A 27 10.30 -9.84 -22.10
CA THR A 27 10.98 -10.46 -23.24
C THR A 27 11.12 -11.97 -23.04
N TYR A 28 11.53 -12.44 -21.85
CA TYR A 28 11.58 -13.88 -21.56
C TYR A 28 10.20 -14.52 -21.56
N PHE A 29 9.17 -13.84 -21.06
CA PHE A 29 7.79 -14.33 -21.08
C PHE A 29 7.27 -14.54 -22.51
N VAL A 30 7.46 -13.55 -23.38
CA VAL A 30 7.06 -13.63 -24.80
C VAL A 30 7.82 -14.74 -25.52
N LEU A 31 9.14 -14.83 -25.31
CA LEU A 31 9.95 -15.90 -25.89
C LEU A 31 9.51 -17.30 -25.41
N THR A 32 9.12 -17.43 -24.14
CA THR A 32 8.59 -18.68 -23.57
C THR A 32 7.25 -19.06 -24.20
N LEU A 33 6.35 -18.09 -24.42
CA LEU A 33 5.07 -18.33 -25.10
C LEU A 33 5.28 -18.79 -26.55
N ILE A 34 6.17 -18.14 -27.30
CA ILE A 34 6.50 -18.52 -28.68
C ILE A 34 7.08 -19.93 -28.72
N ALA A 35 8.07 -20.23 -27.88
CA ALA A 35 8.70 -21.54 -27.82
C ALA A 35 7.72 -22.63 -27.37
N GLY A 36 6.91 -22.35 -26.35
CA GLY A 36 5.89 -23.26 -25.83
C GLY A 36 4.77 -23.57 -26.84
N PHE A 37 4.30 -22.55 -27.57
CA PHE A 37 3.29 -22.74 -28.62
C PHE A 37 3.83 -23.53 -29.81
N ALA A 38 5.08 -23.26 -30.22
CA ALA A 38 5.75 -24.05 -31.25
C ALA A 38 5.93 -25.51 -30.84
N LEU A 39 6.25 -25.75 -29.55
CA LEU A 39 6.38 -27.10 -28.99
C LEU A 39 5.03 -27.82 -28.97
N ALA A 40 3.98 -27.16 -28.49
CA ALA A 40 2.64 -27.72 -28.38
C ALA A 40 2.04 -28.07 -29.75
N THR A 41 2.17 -27.16 -30.72
CA THR A 41 1.69 -27.39 -32.09
C THR A 41 2.49 -28.49 -32.79
N GLY A 42 3.82 -28.52 -32.67
CA GLY A 42 4.66 -29.58 -33.23
C GLY A 42 4.32 -30.97 -32.70
N LEU A 43 4.03 -31.11 -31.40
CA LEU A 43 3.60 -32.39 -30.82
C LEU A 43 2.16 -32.77 -31.17
N TYR A 44 1.26 -31.80 -31.27
CA TYR A 44 -0.13 -32.02 -31.67
C TYR A 44 -0.22 -32.69 -33.05
N PHE A 45 0.56 -32.20 -34.02
CA PHE A 45 0.58 -32.75 -35.38
C PHE A 45 1.44 -34.01 -35.53
N TYR A 46 2.31 -34.32 -34.55
CA TYR A 46 3.15 -35.51 -34.61
C TYR A 46 2.40 -36.80 -34.26
N PHE A 47 1.51 -36.77 -33.27
CA PHE A 47 0.76 -37.96 -32.86
C PHE A 47 -0.48 -38.16 -33.75
N GLN A 48 -0.48 -39.23 -34.57
CA GLN A 48 -1.63 -39.59 -35.41
C GLN A 48 -2.89 -39.98 -34.62
N SER A 49 -2.75 -40.42 -33.37
CA SER A 49 -3.90 -40.75 -32.52
C SER A 49 -4.46 -39.49 -31.85
N PRO A 50 -5.77 -39.18 -31.99
CA PRO A 50 -6.36 -37.97 -31.43
C PRO A 50 -6.22 -37.89 -29.91
N LEU A 51 -6.37 -39.02 -29.20
CA LEU A 51 -6.27 -39.05 -27.73
C LEU A 51 -4.89 -38.65 -27.20
N LEU A 52 -3.80 -39.16 -27.78
CA LEU A 52 -2.44 -38.79 -27.35
C LEU A 52 -2.09 -37.36 -27.75
N SER A 53 -2.57 -36.90 -28.92
CA SER A 53 -2.36 -35.54 -29.39
C SER A 53 -2.99 -34.51 -28.45
N TYR A 54 -4.28 -34.67 -28.09
CA TYR A 54 -4.96 -33.79 -27.14
C TYR A 54 -4.38 -33.89 -25.72
N ALA A 55 -3.98 -35.09 -25.28
CA ALA A 55 -3.41 -35.29 -23.94
C ALA A 55 -2.07 -34.57 -23.76
N TRP A 56 -1.13 -34.71 -24.70
CA TRP A 56 0.17 -34.03 -24.64
C TRP A 56 0.04 -32.52 -24.82
N PHE A 57 -0.82 -32.07 -25.73
CA PHE A 57 -1.11 -30.66 -25.93
C PHE A 57 -1.68 -30.00 -24.66
N GLY A 58 -2.66 -30.65 -24.02
CA GLY A 58 -3.24 -30.18 -22.76
C GLY A 58 -2.24 -30.16 -21.61
N LEU A 59 -1.38 -31.18 -21.51
CA LEU A 59 -0.35 -31.26 -20.46
C LEU A 59 0.67 -30.12 -20.59
N ILE A 60 1.12 -29.82 -21.81
CA ILE A 60 2.08 -28.73 -22.08
C ILE A 60 1.45 -27.37 -21.80
N LEU A 61 0.20 -27.16 -22.19
CA LEU A 61 -0.54 -25.92 -21.85
C LEU A 61 -0.73 -25.77 -20.34
N CYS A 62 -0.98 -26.86 -19.60
CA CYS A 62 -1.08 -26.81 -18.14
C CYS A 62 0.26 -26.47 -17.49
N LEU A 63 1.37 -27.08 -17.93
CA LEU A 63 2.70 -26.79 -17.41
C LEU A 63 3.16 -25.36 -17.76
N LEU A 64 2.89 -24.89 -18.97
CA LEU A 64 3.14 -23.50 -19.38
C LEU A 64 2.28 -22.54 -18.58
N GLY A 65 0.98 -22.82 -18.42
CA GLY A 65 0.06 -22.02 -17.62
C GLY A 65 0.52 -21.89 -16.16
N TRP A 66 0.95 -22.99 -15.54
CA TRP A 66 1.51 -23.01 -14.19
C TRP A 66 2.80 -22.18 -14.09
N GLY A 67 3.74 -22.38 -15.01
CA GLY A 67 5.01 -21.64 -15.03
C GLY A 67 4.81 -20.14 -15.24
N LEU A 68 3.89 -19.75 -16.13
CA LEU A 68 3.57 -18.37 -16.44
C LEU A 68 2.79 -17.67 -15.32
N TYR A 69 1.93 -18.39 -14.61
CA TYR A 69 1.23 -17.87 -13.42
C TYR A 69 2.22 -17.40 -12.34
N SER A 70 3.30 -18.15 -12.12
CA SER A 70 4.33 -17.79 -11.14
C SER A 70 5.13 -16.52 -11.48
N ILE A 71 5.01 -15.99 -12.70
CA ILE A 71 5.85 -14.88 -13.23
C ILE A 71 4.98 -13.66 -13.65
N HIS A 72 3.66 -13.71 -13.43
CA HIS A 72 2.66 -12.78 -13.99
C HIS A 72 2.75 -11.31 -13.53
N ASN A 73 3.60 -10.96 -12.56
CA ASN A 73 3.59 -9.62 -11.98
C ASN A 73 4.32 -8.56 -12.83
N PHE A 74 3.67 -8.09 -13.90
CA PHE A 74 4.18 -7.10 -14.86
C PHE A 74 3.72 -5.65 -14.59
N SER A 75 3.74 -5.23 -13.33
CA SER A 75 3.30 -3.87 -12.98
C SER A 75 4.43 -2.83 -13.14
N ARG A 76 4.16 -1.77 -13.92
CA ARG A 76 4.97 -0.55 -13.88
C ARG A 76 4.83 0.10 -12.50
N ILE A 77 5.89 0.76 -12.08
CA ILE A 77 5.96 1.40 -10.77
C ILE A 77 5.84 2.92 -10.94
N ASN A 78 4.92 3.51 -10.18
CA ASN A 78 4.79 4.95 -10.01
C ASN A 78 5.85 5.47 -9.02
N ARG A 79 6.04 6.79 -8.95
CA ARG A 79 7.05 7.41 -8.07
C ARG A 79 6.87 7.01 -6.61
N ASP A 80 5.64 7.01 -6.12
CA ASP A 80 5.29 6.58 -4.76
C ASP A 80 5.67 5.13 -4.49
N LYS A 81 5.41 4.23 -5.45
CA LYS A 81 5.83 2.83 -5.35
C LYS A 81 7.36 2.69 -5.42
N ALA A 82 8.07 3.56 -6.15
CA ALA A 82 9.53 3.57 -6.17
C ALA A 82 10.11 4.08 -4.84
N ALA A 83 9.44 5.04 -4.20
CA ALA A 83 9.76 5.50 -2.85
C ALA A 83 9.56 4.37 -1.83
N LEU A 84 8.39 3.72 -1.83
CA LEU A 84 8.11 2.57 -0.96
C LEU A 84 9.09 1.41 -1.15
N LEU A 85 9.49 1.10 -2.39
CA LEU A 85 10.51 0.07 -2.64
C LEU A 85 11.89 0.45 -2.10
N THR A 86 12.23 1.74 -2.17
CA THR A 86 13.49 2.25 -1.64
C THR A 86 13.49 2.16 -0.12
N GLU A 87 12.39 2.54 0.54
CA GLU A 87 12.26 2.50 2.00
C GLU A 87 12.16 1.07 2.55
N ALA A 88 11.54 0.15 1.80
CA ALA A 88 11.57 -1.27 2.13
C ALA A 88 13.00 -1.84 2.10
N LYS A 89 13.89 -1.27 1.28
CA LYS A 89 15.30 -1.68 1.19
C LYS A 89 16.19 -0.93 2.18
N TYR A 90 15.87 0.33 2.47
CA TYR A 90 16.57 1.20 3.40
C TYR A 90 15.59 1.69 4.49
N PRO A 91 15.31 0.87 5.52
CA PRO A 91 14.38 1.23 6.60
C PRO A 91 14.80 2.48 7.39
N GLU A 92 16.06 2.88 7.30
CA GLU A 92 16.64 4.09 7.90
C GLU A 92 15.95 5.38 7.43
N LEU A 93 15.33 5.36 6.24
CA LEU A 93 14.60 6.49 5.68
C LEU A 93 13.26 6.77 6.38
N LYS A 94 12.74 5.88 7.24
CA LYS A 94 11.55 6.12 8.09
C LYS A 94 10.36 6.83 7.40
N ASN A 95 10.00 6.40 6.20
CA ASN A 95 8.93 6.98 5.36
C ASN A 95 9.18 8.43 4.89
N SER A 96 10.39 8.98 5.08
CA SER A 96 10.75 10.33 4.63
C SER A 96 10.60 10.51 3.11
N LEU A 97 10.94 9.50 2.32
CA LEU A 97 10.96 9.55 0.86
C LEU A 97 9.54 9.44 0.27
N ILE A 98 8.68 8.57 0.81
CA ILE A 98 7.26 8.52 0.40
C ILE A 98 6.54 9.81 0.79
N ASN A 99 6.80 10.33 2.00
CA ASN A 99 6.20 11.57 2.48
C ASN A 99 6.65 12.77 1.63
N ALA A 100 7.93 12.83 1.28
CA ALA A 100 8.44 13.83 0.35
C ALA A 100 7.71 13.79 -1.00
N THR A 101 7.46 12.60 -1.57
CA THR A 101 6.74 12.48 -2.86
C THR A 101 5.27 12.84 -2.79
N GLN A 102 4.59 12.56 -1.67
CA GLN A 102 3.17 12.89 -1.49
C GLN A 102 2.99 14.39 -1.22
N LEU A 103 3.85 14.97 -0.37
CA LEU A 103 3.84 16.41 -0.06
C LEU A 103 4.19 17.28 -1.26
N GLU A 104 4.94 16.73 -2.22
CA GLU A 104 5.28 17.38 -3.48
C GLU A 104 4.05 17.79 -4.29
N HIS A 105 2.98 16.98 -4.28
CA HIS A 105 1.78 17.24 -5.07
C HIS A 105 1.15 18.59 -4.70
N TYR A 106 1.24 18.97 -3.42
CA TYR A 106 0.71 20.22 -2.88
C TYR A 106 1.57 21.46 -3.17
N LEU A 107 2.84 21.29 -3.60
CA LEU A 107 3.67 22.41 -4.06
C LEU A 107 3.34 22.87 -5.47
N THR A 108 2.85 21.95 -6.31
CA THR A 108 2.51 22.22 -7.71
C THR A 108 1.17 22.96 -7.82
N ASP A 109 0.25 22.67 -6.91
CA ASP A 109 -1.08 23.28 -6.86
C ASP A 109 -1.17 24.30 -5.70
N GLN A 110 -0.53 25.47 -5.90
CA GLN A 110 -0.35 26.52 -4.87
C GLN A 110 -1.65 27.06 -4.23
N ARG A 111 -2.83 26.73 -4.76
CA ARG A 111 -4.11 27.29 -4.29
C ARG A 111 -4.79 26.48 -3.18
N ASN A 112 -4.47 25.19 -3.03
CA ASN A 112 -5.18 24.27 -2.12
C ASN A 112 -4.25 23.32 -1.34
N SER A 113 -3.09 23.80 -0.88
CA SER A 113 -2.25 22.98 0.04
C SER A 113 -2.84 23.06 1.45
N PRO A 114 -3.27 21.93 2.05
CA PRO A 114 -3.67 21.89 3.45
C PRO A 114 -2.47 22.10 4.40
N PHE A 115 -1.21 22.01 3.92
CA PHE A 115 0.00 22.21 4.75
C PHE A 115 0.73 23.51 4.44
N SER A 116 1.47 24.01 5.43
CA SER A 116 2.34 25.19 5.27
C SER A 116 3.51 24.94 4.32
N LEU A 117 3.85 25.94 3.50
CA LEU A 117 4.92 25.82 2.50
C LEU A 117 6.33 25.70 3.11
N SER A 118 6.55 26.30 4.28
CA SER A 118 7.80 26.16 5.05
C SER A 118 7.99 24.72 5.54
N PHE A 119 6.90 24.09 6.00
CA PHE A 119 6.91 22.70 6.43
C PHE A 119 7.31 21.75 5.30
N ILE A 120 6.69 21.90 4.13
CA ILE A 120 7.01 21.04 2.98
C ILE A 120 8.48 21.20 2.57
N ARG A 121 9.01 22.43 2.57
CA ARG A 121 10.42 22.70 2.20
C ARG A 121 11.41 22.06 3.16
N GLU A 122 11.19 22.15 4.46
CA GLU A 122 12.10 21.56 5.45
C GLU A 122 12.10 20.02 5.35
N GLN A 123 10.92 19.41 5.20
CA GLN A 123 10.82 17.95 5.04
C GLN A 123 11.53 17.47 3.77
N LEU A 124 11.39 18.20 2.65
CA LEU A 124 12.10 17.89 1.41
C LEU A 124 13.62 18.04 1.56
N GLN A 125 14.07 19.08 2.27
CA GLN A 125 15.50 19.33 2.50
C GLN A 125 16.13 18.24 3.38
N ARG A 126 15.45 17.82 4.44
CA ARG A 126 15.91 16.73 5.31
C ARG A 126 15.99 15.41 4.55
N THR A 127 14.93 15.06 3.83
CA THR A 127 14.86 13.84 3.02
C THR A 127 15.98 13.81 1.97
N GLN A 128 16.30 14.94 1.36
CA GLN A 128 17.40 15.04 0.41
C GLN A 128 18.76 14.74 1.04
N SER A 129 19.01 15.19 2.27
CA SER A 129 20.28 14.92 2.98
C SER A 129 20.43 13.43 3.30
N GLU A 130 19.33 12.76 3.66
CA GLU A 130 19.31 11.32 3.97
C GLU A 130 19.55 10.46 2.71
N ILE A 131 19.04 10.89 1.54
CA ILE A 131 19.18 10.14 0.28
C ILE A 131 20.55 10.32 -0.39
N GLN A 132 21.28 11.41 -0.11
CA GLN A 132 22.54 11.72 -0.79
C GLN A 132 23.60 10.62 -0.67
N ASN A 133 23.58 9.86 0.42
CA ASN A 133 24.52 8.78 0.68
C ASN A 133 24.04 7.40 0.21
N LEU A 134 22.81 7.31 -0.32
CA LEU A 134 22.20 6.05 -0.74
C LEU A 134 22.43 5.77 -2.22
N ASN A 135 22.71 4.51 -2.54
CA ASN A 135 22.87 4.08 -3.92
C ASN A 135 21.51 3.64 -4.52
N PRO A 136 20.97 4.35 -5.53
CA PRO A 136 19.68 4.02 -6.15
C PRO A 136 19.73 2.68 -6.90
N ASP A 137 20.91 2.26 -7.36
CA ASP A 137 21.07 1.04 -8.15
C ASP A 137 20.91 -0.23 -7.30
N ILE A 138 21.08 -0.16 -5.98
CA ILE A 138 21.01 -1.35 -5.12
C ILE A 138 19.56 -1.71 -4.76
N VAL A 139 18.61 -0.77 -4.93
CA VAL A 139 17.19 -0.93 -4.58
C VAL A 139 16.53 -2.08 -5.35
N VAL A 140 16.82 -2.18 -6.66
CA VAL A 140 16.23 -3.19 -7.53
C VAL A 140 17.30 -4.20 -7.95
N SER A 141 17.19 -5.43 -7.45
CA SER A 141 18.10 -6.50 -7.84
C SER A 141 17.80 -7.04 -9.24
N SER A 142 18.84 -7.21 -10.05
CA SER A 142 18.75 -7.88 -11.36
C SER A 142 18.39 -9.37 -11.26
N LYS A 143 18.52 -9.97 -10.06
CA LYS A 143 18.15 -11.36 -9.79
C LYS A 143 16.64 -11.63 -9.92
N LYS A 144 15.80 -10.60 -9.92
CA LYS A 144 14.35 -10.73 -10.04
C LYS A 144 13.88 -11.36 -11.36
N SER A 145 14.66 -11.26 -12.44
CA SER A 145 14.34 -11.87 -13.76
C SER A 145 14.82 -13.32 -13.91
N ALA A 146 15.55 -13.87 -12.93
CA ALA A 146 16.07 -15.23 -12.96
C ALA A 146 15.02 -16.34 -13.18
N PRO A 147 13.83 -16.34 -12.53
CA PRO A 147 12.83 -17.38 -12.76
C PRO A 147 12.29 -17.37 -14.20
N ALA A 148 12.06 -16.18 -14.77
CA ALA A 148 11.62 -16.02 -16.16
C ALA A 148 12.67 -16.53 -17.16
N ARG A 149 13.95 -16.21 -16.92
CA ARG A 149 15.06 -16.72 -17.72
C ARG A 149 15.17 -18.24 -17.65
N ASN A 150 15.08 -18.81 -16.44
CA ASN A 150 15.20 -20.26 -16.26
C ASN A 150 14.04 -21.00 -16.93
N LEU A 151 12.80 -20.49 -16.82
CA LEU A 151 11.65 -21.05 -17.52
C LEU A 151 11.84 -21.02 -19.04
N PHE A 152 12.28 -19.88 -19.59
CA PHE A 152 12.61 -19.77 -21.00
C PHE A 152 13.65 -20.82 -21.43
N LEU A 153 14.77 -20.94 -20.70
CA LEU A 153 15.84 -21.90 -21.03
C LEU A 153 15.34 -23.35 -21.00
N VAL A 154 14.48 -23.72 -20.05
CA VAL A 154 13.88 -25.07 -20.00
C VAL A 154 12.96 -25.31 -21.19
N THR A 155 12.09 -24.36 -21.54
CA THR A 155 11.20 -24.51 -22.71
C THR A 155 11.96 -24.53 -24.03
N LEU A 156 13.03 -23.75 -24.15
CA LEU A 156 13.90 -23.74 -25.32
C LEU A 156 14.65 -25.07 -25.45
N LEU A 157 15.19 -25.59 -24.35
CA LEU A 157 15.85 -26.90 -24.34
C LEU A 157 14.88 -28.00 -24.76
N ALA A 158 13.66 -27.99 -24.22
CA ALA A 158 12.61 -28.94 -24.59
C ALA A 158 12.27 -28.86 -26.09
N LEU A 159 12.14 -27.65 -26.64
CA LEU A 159 11.89 -27.45 -28.07
C LEU A 159 13.04 -27.97 -28.94
N ILE A 160 14.29 -27.70 -28.56
CA ILE A 160 15.47 -28.19 -29.28
C ILE A 160 15.53 -29.72 -29.24
N THR A 161 15.30 -30.33 -28.07
CA THR A 161 15.29 -31.79 -27.94
C THR A 161 14.18 -32.45 -28.77
N ALA A 162 12.99 -31.85 -28.81
CA ALA A 162 11.90 -32.32 -29.65
C ALA A 162 12.26 -32.21 -31.13
N SER A 163 12.86 -31.09 -31.54
CA SER A 163 13.26 -30.86 -32.93
C SER A 163 14.39 -31.80 -33.40
N THR A 164 15.26 -32.30 -32.52
CA THR A 164 16.38 -33.19 -32.90
C THR A 164 16.01 -34.67 -32.83
N LEU A 165 15.20 -35.07 -31.85
CA LEU A 165 14.82 -36.48 -31.64
C LEU A 165 13.63 -36.90 -32.52
N ILE A 166 12.77 -35.96 -32.93
CA ILE A 166 11.53 -36.24 -33.65
C ILE A 166 11.68 -35.91 -35.14
N THR A 167 11.78 -36.96 -35.97
CA THR A 167 11.88 -36.79 -37.44
C THR A 167 10.56 -36.25 -38.01
N GLY A 168 10.64 -35.11 -38.72
CA GLY A 168 9.46 -34.48 -39.36
C GLY A 168 8.65 -33.52 -38.47
N PHE A 169 9.17 -33.14 -37.29
CA PHE A 169 8.53 -32.22 -36.34
C PHE A 169 7.99 -30.92 -36.96
N TRP A 170 8.68 -30.36 -37.97
CA TRP A 170 8.31 -29.10 -38.62
C TRP A 170 7.42 -29.25 -39.86
N LYS A 171 7.05 -30.46 -40.29
CA LYS A 171 6.36 -30.69 -41.59
C LYS A 171 5.00 -30.01 -41.73
N HIS A 172 4.32 -29.69 -40.63
CA HIS A 172 2.99 -29.06 -40.63
C HIS A 172 2.98 -27.57 -40.23
N LEU A 173 4.12 -26.97 -39.87
CA LEU A 173 4.18 -25.57 -39.45
C LEU A 173 4.28 -24.57 -40.62
N SER A 174 4.41 -25.04 -41.86
CA SER A 174 4.25 -24.20 -43.06
C SER A 174 2.75 -24.06 -43.37
N PRO A 175 2.16 -22.85 -43.33
CA PRO A 175 0.72 -22.70 -43.50
C PRO A 175 0.33 -22.92 -44.96
N ASN A 176 -0.46 -23.96 -45.22
CA ASN A 176 -1.27 -24.07 -46.43
C ASN A 176 -2.58 -23.29 -46.19
N SER A 177 -2.84 -22.29 -47.02
CA SER A 177 -3.76 -21.17 -46.79
C SER A 177 -5.24 -21.42 -47.16
N GLN A 178 -5.76 -22.65 -47.07
CA GLN A 178 -7.04 -22.98 -47.72
C GLN A 178 -8.28 -23.27 -46.84
N GLU A 179 -8.23 -23.11 -45.51
CA GLU A 179 -9.32 -23.63 -44.65
C GLU A 179 -10.09 -22.58 -43.81
N LEU A 180 -10.14 -21.31 -44.21
CA LEU A 180 -10.83 -20.25 -43.44
C LEU A 180 -12.17 -19.74 -44.03
N ALA A 181 -12.75 -20.40 -45.03
CA ALA A 181 -13.88 -19.84 -45.80
C ALA A 181 -15.28 -20.42 -45.49
N GLN A 182 -15.48 -21.26 -44.47
CA GLN A 182 -16.73 -22.04 -44.33
C GLN A 182 -17.57 -21.83 -43.05
N THR A 183 -17.32 -20.80 -42.24
CA THR A 183 -18.17 -20.51 -41.05
C THR A 183 -18.80 -19.13 -41.15
N GLN A 184 -19.73 -18.95 -42.08
CA GLN A 184 -20.58 -17.75 -42.15
C GLN A 184 -21.91 -18.00 -42.90
N SER A 185 -22.71 -18.98 -42.47
CA SER A 185 -24.06 -19.15 -43.04
C SER A 185 -25.04 -20.00 -42.22
N LEU A 186 -25.11 -19.82 -40.90
CA LEU A 186 -26.24 -20.35 -40.12
C LEU A 186 -26.53 -19.40 -38.96
N LEU A 187 -27.54 -18.53 -39.11
CA LEU A 187 -28.43 -17.98 -38.07
C LEU A 187 -29.24 -16.83 -38.71
N SER A 188 -30.33 -17.18 -39.37
CA SER A 188 -31.45 -16.28 -39.66
C SER A 188 -32.71 -17.13 -39.76
N GLU A 189 -33.44 -17.26 -38.67
CA GLU A 189 -34.78 -17.83 -38.69
C GLU A 189 -35.75 -17.00 -37.83
N ASN A 190 -36.68 -16.36 -38.54
CA ASN A 190 -38.07 -16.04 -38.21
C ASN A 190 -38.44 -15.43 -36.84
N VAL A 191 -38.93 -14.19 -36.87
CA VAL A 191 -39.85 -13.63 -35.86
C VAL A 191 -41.19 -13.28 -36.53
N LYS A 192 -42.25 -13.97 -36.10
CA LYS A 192 -43.67 -13.63 -36.36
C LYS A 192 -44.09 -12.45 -35.48
N PRO A 193 -44.92 -11.50 -35.96
CA PRO A 193 -45.48 -10.46 -35.10
C PRO A 193 -46.73 -10.96 -34.36
N ALA A 194 -46.81 -10.64 -33.07
CA ALA A 194 -47.97 -10.88 -32.22
C ALA A 194 -49.02 -9.75 -32.32
N LEU A 195 -50.29 -10.12 -32.15
CA LEU A 195 -51.48 -9.26 -32.13
C LEU A 195 -51.49 -8.23 -30.96
N PRO A 196 -52.32 -7.16 -31.03
CA PRO A 196 -52.18 -5.96 -30.23
C PRO A 196 -52.58 -6.12 -28.77
N ALA A 197 -51.87 -5.38 -27.92
CA ALA A 197 -52.10 -5.27 -26.47
C ALA A 197 -53.45 -4.59 -26.16
N ASP A 198 -54.07 -5.11 -25.10
CA ASP A 198 -55.23 -4.54 -24.42
C ASP A 198 -55.06 -3.04 -24.15
N THR A 199 -56.15 -2.30 -24.36
CA THR A 199 -56.24 -0.86 -24.14
C THR A 199 -56.34 -0.56 -22.64
N GLN A 200 -55.27 -0.75 -21.88
CA GLN A 200 -55.15 -0.14 -20.56
C GLN A 200 -54.88 1.35 -20.73
N ALA A 201 -55.64 2.19 -20.01
CA ALA A 201 -55.47 3.63 -20.02
C ALA A 201 -54.01 4.02 -19.72
N ASP A 202 -53.41 4.84 -20.59
CA ASP A 202 -52.02 5.24 -20.50
C ASP A 202 -51.85 6.35 -19.45
N TYR A 203 -51.70 5.96 -18.18
CA TYR A 203 -51.42 6.90 -17.08
C TYR A 203 -49.97 7.38 -17.16
N GLN A 204 -49.80 8.71 -17.18
CA GLN A 204 -48.51 9.39 -17.19
C GLN A 204 -48.47 10.46 -16.10
N ILE A 205 -47.27 10.73 -15.58
CA ILE A 205 -47.01 11.78 -14.59
C ILE A 205 -46.19 12.88 -15.25
N ASP A 206 -46.79 14.05 -15.39
CA ASP A 206 -46.19 15.26 -15.94
C ASP A 206 -45.71 16.20 -14.84
N ASN A 207 -44.83 17.14 -15.20
CA ASN A 207 -44.32 18.19 -14.30
C ASN A 207 -43.73 17.66 -12.98
N LEU A 208 -42.93 16.60 -13.08
CA LEU A 208 -42.27 16.00 -11.95
C LEU A 208 -41.22 16.97 -11.35
N SER A 209 -41.33 17.25 -10.07
CA SER A 209 -40.35 18.02 -9.32
C SER A 209 -40.00 17.33 -8.01
N LEU A 210 -38.69 17.25 -7.74
CA LEU A 210 -38.12 16.67 -6.54
C LEU A 210 -37.50 17.77 -5.68
N ILE A 211 -37.77 17.73 -4.38
CA ILE A 211 -37.07 18.54 -3.39
C ILE A 211 -36.23 17.59 -2.54
N LEU A 212 -34.91 17.77 -2.59
CA LEU A 212 -33.94 17.01 -1.82
C LEU A 212 -33.63 17.75 -0.52
N GLU A 213 -33.95 17.14 0.62
CA GLU A 213 -33.56 17.59 1.94
C GLU A 213 -32.43 16.69 2.46
N PHE A 214 -31.20 17.22 2.39
CA PHE A 214 -29.99 16.48 2.75
C PHE A 214 -29.90 16.22 4.26
N PRO A 215 -29.16 15.18 4.69
CA PRO A 215 -28.96 14.88 6.10
C PRO A 215 -28.43 16.07 6.90
N ALA A 216 -28.93 16.22 8.14
CA ALA A 216 -28.60 17.36 9.00
C ALA A 216 -27.10 17.55 9.26
N TYR A 217 -26.30 16.47 9.25
CA TYR A 217 -24.87 16.52 9.48
C TYR A 217 -24.11 17.26 8.36
N THR A 218 -24.64 17.24 7.13
CA THR A 218 -24.04 17.89 5.95
C THR A 218 -24.23 19.42 5.94
N LYS A 219 -25.25 19.92 6.65
CA LYS A 219 -25.67 21.34 6.67
C LYS A 219 -25.92 21.94 5.27
N MET A 220 -26.19 21.10 4.26
CA MET A 220 -26.47 21.56 2.90
C MET A 220 -27.86 22.18 2.80
N LYS A 221 -28.01 23.13 1.88
CA LYS A 221 -29.32 23.72 1.56
C LYS A 221 -30.13 22.73 0.71
N LYS A 222 -31.46 22.76 0.87
CA LYS A 222 -32.35 21.98 0.02
C LYS A 222 -32.11 22.26 -1.46
N GLN A 223 -32.18 21.21 -2.28
CA GLN A 223 -31.99 21.28 -3.72
C GLN A 223 -33.28 20.89 -4.45
N ILE A 224 -33.62 21.62 -5.50
CA ILE A 224 -34.83 21.36 -6.29
C ILE A 224 -34.38 20.82 -7.66
N LEU A 225 -34.92 19.66 -8.04
CA LEU A 225 -34.74 19.06 -9.35
C LEU A 225 -36.06 19.07 -10.12
N THR A 226 -35.97 19.29 -11.43
CA THR A 226 -37.10 19.27 -12.38
C THR A 226 -37.12 18.02 -13.25
N HIS A 227 -36.26 17.04 -12.94
CA HIS A 227 -36.18 15.75 -13.60
C HIS A 227 -36.36 14.64 -12.56
N GLY A 228 -36.77 13.45 -13.02
CA GLY A 228 -37.14 12.37 -12.11
C GLY A 228 -35.99 11.54 -11.57
N SER A 229 -34.88 11.42 -12.30
CA SER A 229 -33.69 10.76 -11.77
C SER A 229 -33.02 11.62 -10.71
N LEU A 230 -32.49 11.00 -9.66
CA LEU A 230 -31.81 11.73 -8.59
C LEU A 230 -30.50 11.08 -8.21
N LYS A 231 -29.59 11.92 -7.72
CA LYS A 231 -28.31 11.53 -7.16
C LYS A 231 -28.15 12.25 -5.82
N ALA A 232 -28.04 11.49 -4.73
CA ALA A 232 -28.04 12.04 -3.37
C ALA A 232 -27.29 11.16 -2.37
N LEU A 233 -26.92 11.76 -1.23
CA LEU A 233 -26.32 11.03 -0.10
C LEU A 233 -27.38 10.12 0.58
N PRO A 234 -26.96 8.98 1.15
CA PRO A 234 -27.82 8.18 2.02
C PRO A 234 -28.44 9.04 3.13
N GLY A 235 -29.71 8.80 3.45
CA GLY A 235 -30.46 9.58 4.44
C GLY A 235 -31.03 10.90 3.93
N THR A 236 -30.88 11.22 2.63
CA THR A 236 -31.59 12.35 2.02
C THR A 236 -33.08 12.04 1.92
N GLU A 237 -33.92 12.95 2.42
CA GLU A 237 -35.37 12.87 2.24
C GLU A 237 -35.75 13.53 0.91
N VAL A 238 -36.49 12.79 0.08
CA VAL A 238 -36.91 13.23 -1.25
C VAL A 238 -38.41 13.47 -1.21
N GLN A 239 -38.82 14.72 -1.37
CA GLN A 239 -40.23 15.07 -1.58
C GLN A 239 -40.50 15.12 -3.09
N VAL A 240 -41.38 14.23 -3.54
CA VAL A 240 -41.77 14.06 -4.94
C VAL A 240 -43.11 14.73 -5.17
N THR A 241 -43.17 15.61 -6.18
CA THR A 241 -44.41 16.25 -6.62
C THR A 241 -44.60 16.03 -8.12
N GLY A 242 -45.82 15.73 -8.56
CA GLY A 242 -46.11 15.53 -9.98
C GLY A 242 -47.60 15.56 -10.28
N ASN A 243 -47.96 15.74 -11.54
CA ASN A 243 -49.34 15.85 -12.00
C ASN A 243 -49.71 14.66 -12.86
N SER A 244 -50.75 13.91 -12.48
CA SER A 244 -51.26 12.84 -13.34
C SER A 244 -52.10 13.39 -14.49
N ASN A 245 -51.91 12.84 -15.68
CA ASN A 245 -52.71 13.16 -16.87
C ASN A 245 -54.20 12.82 -16.70
N LEU A 246 -54.52 11.79 -15.90
CA LEU A 246 -55.87 11.28 -15.63
C LEU A 246 -56.22 11.35 -14.13
N PRO A 247 -57.51 11.39 -13.75
CA PRO A 247 -57.92 11.41 -12.35
C PRO A 247 -57.52 10.12 -11.61
N VAL A 248 -56.96 10.26 -10.41
CA VAL A 248 -56.48 9.14 -9.57
C VAL A 248 -57.08 9.20 -8.17
N LYS A 249 -57.46 8.03 -7.63
CA LYS A 249 -58.05 7.89 -6.29
C LYS A 249 -56.99 7.63 -5.21
N ARG A 250 -55.95 6.87 -5.56
CA ARG A 250 -54.79 6.58 -4.70
C ARG A 250 -53.52 6.53 -5.55
N ALA A 251 -52.39 6.90 -4.97
CA ALA A 251 -51.08 6.79 -5.59
C ALA A 251 -50.06 6.31 -4.55
N GLU A 252 -49.12 5.48 -5.00
CA GLU A 252 -48.04 4.91 -4.20
C GLU A 252 -46.72 5.12 -4.97
N LEU A 253 -45.67 5.56 -4.29
CA LEU A 253 -44.29 5.46 -4.78
C LEU A 253 -43.77 4.07 -4.46
N VAL A 254 -43.28 3.38 -5.48
CA VAL A 254 -42.70 2.05 -5.37
C VAL A 254 -41.19 2.17 -5.57
N VAL A 255 -40.41 1.97 -4.51
CA VAL A 255 -38.94 1.99 -4.56
C VAL A 255 -38.43 0.55 -4.61
N ASN A 256 -37.55 0.27 -5.57
CA ASN A 256 -36.90 -1.03 -5.77
C ASN A 256 -37.84 -2.24 -5.83
N ASN A 257 -39.11 -2.02 -6.19
CA ASN A 257 -40.18 -3.02 -6.28
C ASN A 257 -40.61 -3.69 -4.97
N HIS A 258 -40.15 -3.22 -3.80
CA HIS A 258 -40.54 -3.78 -2.50
C HIS A 258 -41.04 -2.71 -1.52
N ASP A 259 -40.48 -1.51 -1.53
CA ASP A 259 -40.89 -0.44 -0.63
C ASP A 259 -42.02 0.38 -1.26
N HIS A 260 -43.10 0.55 -0.51
CA HIS A 260 -44.31 1.23 -0.96
C HIS A 260 -44.62 2.42 -0.04
N PHE A 261 -44.59 3.63 -0.58
CA PHE A 261 -44.90 4.86 0.15
C PHE A 261 -46.19 5.48 -0.39
N ALA A 262 -47.17 5.70 0.48
CA ALA A 262 -48.42 6.33 0.08
C ALA A 262 -48.19 7.80 -0.30
N MET A 263 -48.91 8.28 -1.33
CA MET A 263 -48.88 9.68 -1.75
C MET A 263 -50.20 10.38 -1.41
N ASP A 264 -50.10 11.64 -1.00
CA ASP A 264 -51.22 12.56 -0.88
C ASP A 264 -51.66 13.06 -2.26
N ILE A 265 -52.97 13.18 -2.44
CA ILE A 265 -53.58 13.60 -3.69
C ILE A 265 -54.40 14.86 -3.47
N SER A 266 -54.02 15.94 -4.15
CA SER A 266 -54.81 17.17 -4.23
C SER A 266 -55.53 17.25 -5.57
N GLU A 267 -56.78 17.72 -5.57
CA GLU A 267 -57.56 17.97 -6.79
C GLU A 267 -57.69 16.76 -7.74
N SER A 268 -57.61 15.54 -7.19
CA SER A 268 -57.63 14.25 -7.93
C SER A 268 -56.53 14.07 -8.98
N LYS A 269 -55.51 14.95 -9.03
CA LYS A 269 -54.45 14.93 -10.07
C LYS A 269 -53.05 15.27 -9.56
N ILE A 270 -52.92 16.12 -8.55
CA ILE A 270 -51.62 16.52 -8.01
C ILE A 270 -51.20 15.49 -6.97
N LEU A 271 -50.05 14.86 -7.18
CA LEU A 271 -49.47 13.84 -6.33
C LEU A 271 -48.34 14.45 -5.51
N LYS A 272 -48.32 14.17 -4.21
CA LYS A 272 -47.22 14.53 -3.30
C LYS A 272 -46.86 13.33 -2.44
N GLY A 273 -45.59 12.96 -2.42
CA GLY A 273 -45.10 11.87 -1.55
C GLY A 273 -43.69 12.13 -1.11
N SER A 274 -43.24 11.44 -0.07
CA SER A 274 -41.83 11.46 0.33
C SER A 274 -41.31 10.05 0.57
N PHE A 275 -40.00 9.89 0.35
CA PHE A 275 -39.27 8.68 0.71
C PHE A 275 -37.84 9.03 1.10
N LEU A 276 -37.21 8.15 1.87
CA LEU A 276 -35.82 8.30 2.31
C LEU A 276 -34.90 7.50 1.38
N VAL A 277 -33.85 8.14 0.85
CA VAL A 277 -32.83 7.46 0.06
C VAL A 277 -31.95 6.61 0.97
N ARG A 278 -31.95 5.29 0.75
CA ARG A 278 -31.16 4.32 1.55
C ARG A 278 -30.17 3.55 0.71
N GLU A 279 -30.59 3.14 -0.47
CA GLU A 279 -29.85 2.31 -1.38
C GLU A 279 -30.01 2.78 -2.82
N LYS A 280 -29.07 2.38 -3.68
CA LYS A 280 -29.14 2.63 -5.12
C LYS A 280 -30.27 1.83 -5.75
N GLY A 281 -30.83 2.34 -6.85
CA GLY A 281 -31.82 1.60 -7.63
C GLY A 281 -32.76 2.50 -8.41
N HIS A 282 -34.07 2.35 -8.20
CA HIS A 282 -35.08 3.07 -8.95
C HIS A 282 -36.39 3.21 -8.19
N TYR A 283 -37.17 4.23 -8.53
CA TYR A 283 -38.55 4.36 -8.09
C TYR A 283 -39.52 4.47 -9.28
N GLN A 284 -40.76 4.06 -9.02
CA GLN A 284 -41.86 4.08 -9.98
C GLN A 284 -43.14 4.54 -9.28
N PHE A 285 -44.12 4.98 -10.08
CA PHE A 285 -45.44 5.33 -9.57
C PHE A 285 -46.41 4.16 -9.78
N ARG A 286 -47.21 3.88 -8.76
CA ARG A 286 -48.36 2.97 -8.84
C ARG A 286 -49.61 3.77 -8.54
N VAL A 287 -50.52 3.87 -9.50
CA VAL A 287 -51.76 4.64 -9.38
C VAL A 287 -52.95 3.70 -9.30
N THR A 288 -53.97 4.09 -8.54
CA THR A 288 -55.27 3.43 -8.48
C THR A 288 -56.31 4.38 -9.08
N PRO A 289 -56.80 4.11 -10.29
CA PRO A 289 -57.91 4.81 -10.91
C PRO A 289 -59.18 4.77 -10.04
N PRO A 290 -60.16 5.65 -10.30
CA PRO A 290 -61.50 5.53 -9.72
C PRO A 290 -62.19 4.18 -10.03
N THR A 291 -61.81 3.54 -11.14
CA THR A 291 -62.31 2.22 -11.58
C THR A 291 -61.76 1.04 -10.77
N GLY A 292 -60.74 1.25 -9.94
CA GLY A 292 -60.32 0.34 -8.87
C GLY A 292 -59.08 -0.53 -9.13
N GLU A 293 -58.73 -0.84 -10.37
CA GLU A 293 -57.57 -1.70 -10.68
C GLU A 293 -56.24 -0.94 -10.59
N LYS A 294 -55.28 -1.43 -9.81
CA LYS A 294 -53.97 -0.77 -9.64
C LYS A 294 -53.13 -0.87 -10.93
N VAL A 295 -52.61 0.26 -11.39
CA VAL A 295 -51.72 0.35 -12.56
C VAL A 295 -50.33 0.77 -12.10
N LEU A 296 -49.31 -0.05 -12.40
CA LEU A 296 -47.90 0.31 -12.22
C LEU A 296 -47.39 0.98 -13.49
N LEU A 297 -46.88 2.21 -13.38
CA LEU A 297 -46.37 2.94 -14.52
C LEU A 297 -45.05 2.32 -15.03
N LYS A 298 -44.85 2.34 -16.35
CA LYS A 298 -43.67 1.76 -17.00
C LYS A 298 -42.41 2.60 -16.79
N GLU A 299 -42.56 3.91 -16.64
CA GLU A 299 -41.44 4.84 -16.44
C GLU A 299 -40.70 4.50 -15.14
N LYS A 300 -39.37 4.53 -15.21
CA LYS A 300 -38.47 4.20 -14.10
C LYS A 300 -37.50 5.34 -13.90
N TYR A 301 -37.47 5.87 -12.68
CA TYR A 301 -36.58 6.94 -12.33
C TYR A 301 -35.42 6.41 -11.49
N SER A 302 -34.18 6.69 -11.91
CA SER A 302 -32.98 6.15 -11.25
C SER A 302 -32.67 6.88 -9.94
N ILE A 303 -32.19 6.10 -8.96
CA ILE A 303 -31.66 6.56 -7.68
C ILE A 303 -30.18 6.19 -7.64
N GLU A 304 -29.32 7.20 -7.72
CA GLU A 304 -27.87 7.06 -7.53
C GLU A 304 -27.45 7.53 -6.14
N LEU A 305 -26.58 6.76 -5.49
CA LEU A 305 -26.00 7.14 -4.21
C LEU A 305 -24.69 7.88 -4.39
N GLU A 306 -24.57 9.02 -3.75
CA GLU A 306 -23.29 9.66 -3.49
C GLU A 306 -22.63 9.07 -2.25
N GLN A 307 -21.31 9.11 -2.21
CA GLN A 307 -20.53 8.62 -1.08
C GLN A 307 -19.86 9.79 -0.37
N ASP A 308 -20.01 9.80 0.95
CA ASP A 308 -19.31 10.72 1.83
C ASP A 308 -17.80 10.44 1.88
N LYS A 309 -16.98 11.48 1.97
CA LYS A 309 -15.53 11.30 2.01
C LYS A 309 -15.10 11.03 3.45
N SER A 310 -14.19 10.07 3.62
CA SER A 310 -13.61 9.83 4.93
C SER A 310 -12.70 11.00 5.34
N PRO A 311 -12.72 11.39 6.63
CA PRO A 311 -11.92 12.50 7.12
C PRO A 311 -10.43 12.16 7.06
N GLN A 312 -9.56 13.18 7.00
CA GLN A 312 -8.11 13.01 6.89
C GLN A 312 -7.38 13.61 8.10
N VAL A 313 -6.36 12.93 8.62
CA VAL A 313 -5.51 13.43 9.71
C VAL A 313 -4.05 13.16 9.42
N ILE A 314 -3.20 14.13 9.74
CA ILE A 314 -1.76 13.93 9.80
C ILE A 314 -1.26 14.23 11.19
N LEU A 315 -0.31 13.39 11.60
CA LEU A 315 0.31 13.37 12.91
C LEU A 315 1.80 13.72 12.73
N PHE A 316 2.27 14.67 13.53
CA PHE A 316 3.67 15.10 13.56
C PHE A 316 4.24 14.90 14.96
N PRO A 317 5.06 13.85 15.17
CA PRO A 317 5.84 13.72 16.38
C PRO A 317 6.86 14.86 16.47
N VAL A 318 6.85 15.63 17.56
CA VAL A 318 7.74 16.79 17.78
C VAL A 318 9.13 16.34 18.24
N ASN A 319 9.20 15.25 19.02
CA ASN A 319 10.44 14.72 19.58
C ASN A 319 10.63 13.23 19.23
N PRO A 320 10.61 12.82 17.95
CA PRO A 320 10.64 11.41 17.56
C PRO A 320 11.97 10.77 17.94
N LYS A 321 11.93 9.79 18.86
CA LYS A 321 13.06 8.94 19.20
C LYS A 321 12.74 7.49 18.81
N PRO A 322 13.72 6.71 18.32
CA PRO A 322 13.52 5.27 18.12
C PRO A 322 13.31 4.52 19.43
N VAL A 323 13.84 5.07 20.53
CA VAL A 323 13.80 4.49 21.87
C VAL A 323 13.42 5.59 22.88
N TYR A 324 12.48 5.28 23.77
CA TYR A 324 12.05 6.17 24.85
C TYR A 324 12.20 5.48 26.20
N TYR A 325 12.35 6.28 27.25
CA TYR A 325 12.20 5.79 28.63
C TYR A 325 10.71 5.73 29.01
N GLU A 326 10.36 4.88 29.97
CA GLU A 326 8.99 4.79 30.51
C GLU A 326 8.50 6.13 31.07
N THR A 327 9.42 6.98 31.56
CA THR A 327 9.10 8.30 32.10
C THR A 327 9.00 9.40 31.04
N ASP A 328 9.35 9.12 29.79
CA ASP A 328 9.36 10.12 28.74
C ASP A 328 7.94 10.58 28.36
N THR A 329 7.88 11.71 27.66
CA THR A 329 6.65 12.24 27.07
C THR A 329 6.83 12.39 25.58
N VAL A 330 5.88 11.85 24.80
CA VAL A 330 5.84 12.00 23.36
C VAL A 330 4.95 13.18 23.02
N ASN A 331 5.56 14.25 22.50
CA ASN A 331 4.85 15.45 22.09
C ASN A 331 4.48 15.34 20.62
N MET A 332 3.23 15.67 20.31
CA MET A 332 2.65 15.49 18.99
C MET A 332 1.87 16.74 18.59
N PHE A 333 1.98 17.13 17.33
CA PHE A 333 1.08 18.07 16.68
C PHE A 333 0.23 17.30 15.67
N TYR A 334 -1.02 17.72 15.48
CA TYR A 334 -1.89 17.12 14.47
C TYR A 334 -2.66 18.18 13.70
N GLU A 335 -3.01 17.81 12.47
CA GLU A 335 -3.89 18.56 11.58
C GLU A 335 -4.91 17.59 10.99
N ALA A 336 -6.19 17.91 11.15
CA ALA A 336 -7.30 17.09 10.71
C ALA A 336 -8.26 17.93 9.86
N HIS A 337 -8.76 17.34 8.77
CA HIS A 337 -9.64 17.97 7.81
C HIS A 337 -10.77 17.02 7.41
N ASP A 338 -11.97 17.58 7.22
CA ASP A 338 -13.15 16.88 6.73
C ASP A 338 -14.09 17.84 5.96
N ASP A 339 -14.90 17.31 5.04
CA ASP A 339 -15.81 18.10 4.22
C ASP A 339 -17.10 18.51 4.96
N PHE A 340 -17.63 17.66 5.85
CA PHE A 340 -18.86 17.94 6.63
C PHE A 340 -18.60 18.20 8.13
N GLY A 341 -17.53 17.64 8.69
CA GLY A 341 -16.92 18.05 9.93
C GLY A 341 -16.51 16.90 10.86
N ILE A 342 -15.42 17.13 11.57
CA ILE A 342 -14.82 16.18 12.52
C ILE A 342 -15.58 16.22 13.84
N ARG A 343 -15.85 15.04 14.41
CA ARG A 343 -16.51 14.86 15.71
C ARG A 343 -15.54 14.49 16.82
N GLN A 344 -14.55 13.66 16.52
CA GLN A 344 -13.68 13.08 17.54
C GLN A 344 -12.30 12.75 16.98
N ILE A 345 -11.28 12.93 17.82
CA ILE A 345 -9.88 12.59 17.54
C ILE A 345 -9.38 11.73 18.70
N ASN A 346 -8.84 10.55 18.38
CA ASN A 346 -8.29 9.60 19.32
C ASN A 346 -6.84 9.27 18.96
N LEU A 347 -6.01 9.05 19.96
CA LEU A 347 -4.73 8.36 19.82
C LEU A 347 -4.97 6.87 20.01
N ILE A 348 -4.58 6.07 19.04
CA ILE A 348 -4.57 4.61 19.13
C ILE A 348 -3.11 4.19 19.28
N ALA A 349 -2.80 3.44 20.33
CA ALA A 349 -1.48 2.87 20.56
C ALA A 349 -1.59 1.36 20.74
N GLN A 350 -0.92 0.61 19.88
CA GLN A 350 -0.76 -0.84 19.97
C GLN A 350 0.56 -1.15 20.68
N ILE A 351 0.46 -1.76 21.85
CA ILE A 351 1.58 -2.16 22.69
C ILE A 351 1.60 -3.68 22.67
N ASN A 352 2.53 -4.25 21.90
CA ASN A 352 2.55 -5.68 21.56
C ASN A 352 1.18 -6.16 21.01
N ASN A 353 0.34 -6.80 21.84
CA ASN A 353 -0.99 -7.30 21.48
C ASN A 353 -2.15 -6.54 22.14
N THR A 354 -1.86 -5.49 22.91
CA THR A 354 -2.86 -4.71 23.63
C THR A 354 -3.07 -3.37 22.95
N THR A 355 -4.34 -3.02 22.68
CA THR A 355 -4.68 -1.71 22.11
C THR A 355 -5.12 -0.75 23.21
N LEU A 356 -4.40 0.35 23.31
CA LEU A 356 -4.72 1.50 24.13
C LEU A 356 -5.40 2.56 23.25
N THR A 357 -6.49 3.14 23.72
CA THR A 357 -7.19 4.24 23.05
C THR A 357 -7.29 5.42 24.01
N LYS A 358 -6.78 6.60 23.60
CA LYS A 358 -6.90 7.84 24.37
C LYS A 358 -7.70 8.85 23.56
N ASN A 359 -8.70 9.47 24.19
CA ASN A 359 -9.41 10.56 23.55
C ASN A 359 -8.57 11.85 23.64
N ILE A 360 -8.17 12.39 22.50
CA ILE A 360 -7.45 13.66 22.42
C ILE A 360 -8.44 14.82 22.49
N LYS A 361 -9.47 14.76 21.64
CA LYS A 361 -10.47 15.83 21.53
C LYS A 361 -11.82 15.27 21.11
N ARG A 362 -12.89 15.84 21.66
CA ARG A 362 -14.27 15.58 21.25
C ARG A 362 -14.99 16.90 21.05
N PHE A 363 -15.52 17.13 19.85
CA PHE A 363 -16.13 18.39 19.47
C PHE A 363 -17.63 18.40 19.80
N LYS A 364 -18.08 19.44 20.51
CA LYS A 364 -19.52 19.66 20.77
C LYS A 364 -20.27 19.98 19.48
N GLN A 365 -19.70 20.86 18.66
CA GLN A 365 -20.14 21.17 17.30
C GLN A 365 -19.04 20.72 16.34
N SER A 366 -19.40 20.03 15.25
CA SER A 366 -18.41 19.55 14.28
C SER A 366 -17.69 20.72 13.61
N GLU A 367 -16.38 20.59 13.48
CA GLU A 367 -15.47 21.54 12.84
C GLU A 367 -14.87 20.89 11.59
N LYS A 368 -14.80 21.61 10.47
CA LYS A 368 -14.22 21.07 9.22
C LYS A 368 -12.71 20.91 9.30
N ASP A 369 -12.06 21.85 9.99
CA ASP A 369 -10.61 21.88 10.17
C ASP A 369 -10.31 21.91 11.67
N SER A 370 -9.37 21.09 12.12
CA SER A 370 -8.82 21.20 13.48
C SER A 370 -7.34 20.92 13.50
N THR A 371 -6.61 21.82 14.18
CA THR A 371 -5.22 21.60 14.58
C THR A 371 -5.11 21.51 16.10
N GLY A 372 -4.04 20.90 16.61
CA GLY A 372 -3.82 20.81 18.04
C GLY A 372 -2.50 20.16 18.42
N ASN A 373 -2.10 20.34 19.68
CA ASN A 373 -0.97 19.67 20.29
C ASN A 373 -1.47 18.66 21.32
N PHE A 374 -0.79 17.52 21.44
CA PHE A 374 -1.05 16.52 22.46
C PHE A 374 0.28 16.02 23.04
N ALA A 375 0.37 16.01 24.38
CA ALA A 375 1.52 15.50 25.11
C ALA A 375 1.14 14.14 25.73
N TRP A 376 1.67 13.07 25.17
CA TRP A 376 1.42 11.72 25.65
C TRP A 376 2.48 11.32 26.67
N SER A 377 2.13 11.36 27.97
CA SER A 377 3.03 10.92 29.03
C SER A 377 3.05 9.40 29.12
N LEU A 378 4.20 8.79 28.84
CA LEU A 378 4.38 7.33 28.87
C LEU A 378 4.36 6.78 30.31
N SER A 379 4.69 7.63 31.29
CA SER A 379 4.73 7.26 32.72
C SER A 379 3.38 6.85 33.29
N LEU A 380 2.30 7.30 32.65
CA LEU A 380 0.92 6.98 33.03
C LEU A 380 0.41 5.70 32.38
N GLU A 381 1.21 5.09 31.49
CA GLU A 381 0.87 3.87 30.78
C GLU A 381 1.60 2.68 31.42
N SER A 382 0.95 1.51 31.42
CA SER A 382 1.54 0.28 31.95
C SER A 382 2.51 -0.37 30.96
N LEU A 383 3.51 0.38 30.52
CA LEU A 383 4.56 -0.08 29.62
C LEU A 383 5.64 -0.84 30.39
N GLN A 384 6.30 -1.78 29.71
CA GLN A 384 7.42 -2.53 30.25
C GLN A 384 8.69 -2.30 29.41
N PRO A 385 9.88 -2.50 29.98
CA PRO A 385 11.13 -2.43 29.23
C PRO A 385 11.12 -3.40 28.06
N GLY A 386 11.51 -2.92 26.88
CA GLY A 386 11.53 -3.69 25.64
C GLY A 386 10.20 -3.72 24.86
N ASP A 387 9.12 -3.13 25.38
CA ASP A 387 7.85 -3.06 24.68
C ASP A 387 7.97 -2.29 23.36
N LYS A 388 7.36 -2.85 22.31
CA LYS A 388 7.22 -2.18 21.02
C LYS A 388 5.87 -1.49 20.97
N VAL A 389 5.90 -0.18 20.82
CA VAL A 389 4.71 0.66 20.74
C VAL A 389 4.54 1.16 19.31
N GLN A 390 3.39 0.89 18.71
CA GLN A 390 2.95 1.47 17.45
C GLN A 390 1.80 2.42 17.73
N TYR A 391 1.81 3.64 17.20
CA TYR A 391 0.76 4.62 17.48
C TYR A 391 0.39 5.45 16.25
N PHE A 392 -0.87 5.84 16.19
CA PHE A 392 -1.45 6.68 15.15
C PHE A 392 -2.68 7.41 15.68
N LEU A 393 -3.14 8.43 14.95
CA LEU A 393 -4.41 9.09 15.24
C LEU A 393 -5.54 8.48 14.42
N GLU A 394 -6.66 8.24 15.08
CA GLU A 394 -7.94 7.91 14.46
C GLU A 394 -8.88 9.11 14.65
N ILE A 395 -9.46 9.59 13.55
CA ILE A 395 -10.48 10.63 13.56
C ILE A 395 -11.81 10.09 13.07
N LYS A 396 -12.90 10.62 13.62
CA LYS A 396 -14.27 10.27 13.26
C LYS A 396 -15.01 11.52 12.82
N ASP A 397 -15.72 11.43 11.71
CA ASP A 397 -16.59 12.49 11.20
C ASP A 397 -17.89 12.61 12.04
N ASN A 398 -18.81 13.43 11.55
CA ASN A 398 -20.11 13.64 12.16
C ASN A 398 -21.27 12.89 11.48
N ASP A 399 -21.02 11.93 10.58
CA ASP A 399 -22.06 11.13 9.97
C ASP A 399 -22.75 10.25 11.03
N ASN A 400 -24.07 10.37 11.09
CA ASN A 400 -24.94 9.60 11.99
C ASN A 400 -25.98 8.77 11.23
N VAL A 401 -26.00 8.82 9.89
CA VAL A 401 -26.91 8.08 9.03
C VAL A 401 -26.38 6.68 8.78
N THR A 402 -25.14 6.56 8.29
CA THR A 402 -24.51 5.25 8.04
C THR A 402 -23.57 4.82 9.17
N GLY A 403 -23.32 5.73 10.11
CA GLY A 403 -22.28 5.62 11.14
C GLY A 403 -21.10 6.51 10.78
N PRO A 404 -20.28 6.92 11.76
CA PRO A 404 -19.23 7.89 11.49
C PRO A 404 -18.12 7.26 10.65
N ASN A 405 -17.74 7.92 9.55
CA ASN A 405 -16.58 7.51 8.79
C ASN A 405 -15.30 7.80 9.58
N THR A 406 -14.30 6.94 9.39
CA THR A 406 -13.05 7.00 10.13
C THR A 406 -11.87 7.30 9.20
N GLY A 407 -11.01 8.21 9.64
CA GLY A 407 -9.72 8.50 9.04
C GLY A 407 -8.58 8.10 9.95
N GLN A 408 -7.47 7.63 9.40
CA GLN A 408 -6.27 7.29 10.18
C GLN A 408 -5.04 8.06 9.69
N SER A 409 -4.15 8.41 10.60
CA SER A 409 -2.84 8.97 10.27
C SER A 409 -1.85 7.86 9.90
N GLU A 410 -0.63 8.28 9.56
CA GLU A 410 0.51 7.37 9.53
C GLU A 410 0.75 6.72 10.90
N ILE A 411 1.32 5.52 10.86
CA ILE A 411 1.70 4.76 12.05
C ILE A 411 3.17 5.02 12.35
N TYR A 412 3.44 5.51 13.56
CA TYR A 412 4.78 5.65 14.10
C TYR A 412 5.07 4.54 15.09
N SER A 413 6.34 4.24 15.31
CA SER A 413 6.73 3.24 16.31
C SER A 413 7.98 3.62 17.07
N PHE A 414 8.02 3.24 18.33
CA PHE A 414 9.20 3.29 19.18
C PHE A 414 9.28 2.06 20.08
N ILE A 415 10.42 1.87 20.72
CA ILE A 415 10.65 0.81 21.70
C ILE A 415 10.91 1.47 23.06
N ILE A 416 10.41 0.85 24.13
CA ILE A 416 10.79 1.25 25.49
C ILE A 416 12.17 0.70 25.82
N PHE A 417 13.05 1.57 26.30
CA PHE A 417 14.42 1.23 26.65
C PHE A 417 14.49 0.08 27.65
N ASP A 418 15.35 -0.90 27.39
CA ASP A 418 15.60 -2.04 28.28
C ASP A 418 17.05 -2.03 28.76
N SER A 419 17.25 -1.53 29.98
CA SER A 419 18.57 -1.44 30.59
C SER A 419 19.23 -2.81 30.80
N ARG A 420 18.45 -3.88 31.02
CA ARG A 420 19.00 -5.22 31.25
C ARG A 420 19.55 -5.80 29.96
N LYS A 421 18.77 -5.73 28.88
CA LYS A 421 19.19 -6.22 27.57
C LYS A 421 20.44 -5.50 27.05
N GLU A 422 20.53 -4.20 27.28
CA GLU A 422 21.73 -3.45 26.90
C GLU A 422 22.95 -3.81 27.77
N GLN A 423 22.77 -4.03 29.07
CA GLN A 423 23.83 -4.55 29.94
C GLN A 423 24.32 -5.92 29.47
N GLU A 424 23.42 -6.84 29.11
CA GLU A 424 23.77 -8.14 28.52
C GLU A 424 24.57 -7.99 27.22
N ASN A 425 24.19 -7.03 26.37
CA ASN A 425 24.91 -6.74 25.13
C ASN A 425 26.33 -6.24 25.42
N LEU A 426 26.51 -5.35 26.41
CA LEU A 426 27.83 -4.88 26.83
C LEU A 426 28.70 -6.02 27.37
N VAL A 427 28.14 -6.91 28.19
CA VAL A 427 28.86 -8.11 28.68
C VAL A 427 29.32 -8.98 27.52
N ARG A 428 28.44 -9.26 26.56
CA ARG A 428 28.78 -10.04 25.37
C ARG A 428 29.90 -9.40 24.53
N LEU A 429 29.87 -8.07 24.36
CA LEU A 429 30.94 -7.37 23.63
C LEU A 429 32.27 -7.41 24.40
N GLN A 430 32.24 -7.37 25.73
CA GLN A 430 33.43 -7.55 26.56
C GLN A 430 34.01 -8.97 26.43
N GLU A 431 33.16 -10.00 26.37
CA GLU A 431 33.57 -11.38 26.09
C GLU A 431 34.25 -11.48 24.71
N GLU A 432 33.65 -10.91 23.67
CA GLU A 432 34.24 -10.87 22.32
C GLU A 432 35.61 -10.15 22.32
N LEU A 433 35.72 -9.03 23.04
CA LEU A 433 36.98 -8.30 23.19
C LEU A 433 38.03 -9.17 23.87
N SER A 434 37.66 -9.89 24.93
CA SER A 434 38.54 -10.80 25.65
C SER A 434 39.05 -11.92 24.75
N GLU A 435 38.15 -12.58 24.01
CA GLU A 435 38.49 -13.65 23.08
C GLU A 435 39.48 -13.19 22.00
N LYS A 436 39.23 -12.01 21.40
CA LYS A 436 40.13 -11.44 20.38
C LYS A 436 41.51 -11.09 20.94
N MET A 437 41.57 -10.55 22.17
CA MET A 437 42.85 -10.27 22.83
C MET A 437 43.61 -11.56 23.15
N ILE A 438 42.93 -12.59 23.66
CA ILE A 438 43.52 -13.91 23.93
C ILE A 438 44.04 -14.54 22.64
N ALA A 439 43.27 -14.48 21.55
CA ALA A 439 43.68 -15.00 20.25
C ALA A 439 44.92 -14.26 19.71
N LEU A 440 44.98 -12.93 19.84
CA LEU A 440 46.15 -12.15 19.44
C LEU A 440 47.40 -12.54 20.26
N LEU A 441 47.24 -12.68 21.57
CA LEU A 441 48.33 -13.11 22.47
C LEU A 441 48.81 -14.53 22.14
N ALA A 442 47.89 -15.47 21.94
CA ALA A 442 48.21 -16.85 21.60
C ALA A 442 48.97 -16.93 20.26
N ASN A 443 48.49 -16.22 19.24
CA ASN A 443 49.17 -16.14 17.94
C ASN A 443 50.56 -15.52 18.08
N GLY A 444 50.70 -14.42 18.83
CA GLY A 444 51.98 -13.77 19.05
C GLY A 444 53.00 -14.65 19.79
N LEU A 445 52.54 -15.46 20.76
CA LEU A 445 53.40 -16.41 21.48
C LEU A 445 53.89 -17.55 20.59
N VAL A 446 52.96 -18.19 19.86
CA VAL A 446 53.29 -19.33 18.98
C VAL A 446 54.16 -18.89 17.81
N GLU A 447 53.75 -17.85 17.11
CA GLU A 447 54.45 -17.37 15.91
C GLU A 447 55.76 -16.65 16.25
N GLY A 448 55.83 -16.03 17.43
CA GLY A 448 57.05 -15.42 17.95
C GLY A 448 58.15 -16.44 18.23
N GLU A 449 57.82 -17.66 18.68
CA GLU A 449 58.80 -18.74 18.83
C GLU A 449 59.29 -19.26 17.46
N VAL A 450 58.37 -19.41 16.50
CA VAL A 450 58.71 -19.82 15.12
C VAL A 450 59.64 -18.82 14.45
N LEU A 451 59.42 -17.51 14.65
CA LEU A 451 60.29 -16.45 14.15
C LEU A 451 61.69 -16.46 14.78
N LYS A 452 61.82 -16.85 16.06
CA LYS A 452 63.12 -16.97 16.73
C LYS A 452 63.91 -18.21 16.27
N ALA A 453 63.21 -19.31 15.97
CA ALA A 453 63.82 -20.56 15.53
C ALA A 453 64.20 -20.57 14.04
N THR A 454 63.48 -19.79 13.22
CA THR A 454 63.64 -19.80 11.75
C THR A 454 64.26 -18.48 11.29
N THR A 455 65.59 -18.38 11.33
CA THR A 455 66.27 -17.30 10.61
C THR A 455 65.99 -17.48 9.11
N THR A 456 65.62 -16.39 8.42
CA THR A 456 65.56 -16.26 6.95
C THR A 456 64.21 -16.45 6.25
N ASN A 457 63.15 -15.73 6.65
CA ASN A 457 62.11 -15.34 5.68
C ASN A 457 61.44 -13.99 6.03
N ALA A 458 62.03 -12.89 5.55
CA ALA A 458 61.55 -11.52 5.81
C ALA A 458 60.10 -11.28 5.34
N ILE A 459 59.64 -12.05 4.34
CA ILE A 459 58.26 -12.01 3.84
C ILE A 459 57.28 -12.58 4.88
N TYR A 460 57.68 -13.61 5.62
CA TYR A 460 56.86 -14.23 6.67
C TYR A 460 56.65 -13.25 7.84
N GLY A 461 57.74 -12.64 8.33
CA GLY A 461 57.67 -11.63 9.40
C GLY A 461 56.80 -10.43 9.03
N LYS A 462 56.91 -9.92 7.79
CA LYS A 462 56.04 -8.83 7.30
C LYS A 462 54.57 -9.22 7.26
N LYS A 463 54.24 -10.43 6.81
CA LYS A 463 52.86 -10.92 6.77
C LYS A 463 52.29 -11.10 8.18
N LEU A 464 53.12 -11.58 9.11
CA LEU A 464 52.73 -11.73 10.51
C LEU A 464 52.46 -10.38 11.18
N LEU A 465 53.34 -9.39 10.98
CA LEU A 465 53.17 -8.03 11.48
C LEU A 465 51.89 -7.39 10.93
N ALA A 466 51.64 -7.50 9.63
CA ALA A 466 50.39 -7.00 9.03
C ALA A 466 49.15 -7.65 9.68
N SER A 467 49.19 -8.97 9.89
CA SER A 467 48.08 -9.68 10.55
C SER A 467 47.89 -9.26 12.02
N HIS A 468 48.95 -8.94 12.75
CA HIS A 468 48.87 -8.45 14.13
C HIS A 468 48.34 -7.02 14.17
N ALA A 469 48.78 -6.16 13.24
CA ALA A 469 48.27 -4.80 13.11
C ALA A 469 46.77 -4.77 12.78
N ASP A 470 46.30 -5.63 11.87
CA ASP A 470 44.88 -5.77 11.55
C ASP A 470 44.07 -6.22 12.78
N ALA A 471 44.56 -7.22 13.52
CA ALA A 471 43.91 -7.69 14.75
C ALA A 471 43.87 -6.61 15.85
N LEU A 472 44.93 -5.80 15.99
CA LEU A 472 44.95 -4.65 16.91
C LEU A 472 43.94 -3.58 16.52
N ILE A 473 43.78 -3.27 15.23
CA ILE A 473 42.77 -2.33 14.74
C ILE A 473 41.37 -2.81 15.11
N ASP A 474 41.07 -4.09 14.92
CA ASP A 474 39.78 -4.68 15.27
C ASP A 474 39.50 -4.60 16.79
N ILE A 475 40.49 -4.94 17.62
CA ILE A 475 40.38 -4.90 19.09
C ILE A 475 40.17 -3.46 19.58
N ILE A 476 40.95 -2.50 19.07
CA ILE A 476 40.80 -1.08 19.42
C ILE A 476 39.43 -0.55 18.98
N GLY A 477 38.97 -0.93 17.78
CA GLY A 477 37.64 -0.56 17.28
C GLY A 477 36.50 -1.15 18.11
N LEU A 478 36.63 -2.39 18.58
CA LEU A 478 35.67 -3.01 19.49
C LEU A 478 35.67 -2.35 20.87
N ALA A 479 36.84 -2.07 21.45
CA ALA A 479 36.96 -1.38 22.73
C ALA A 479 36.35 0.03 22.68
N ASN A 480 36.60 0.80 21.61
CA ASN A 480 35.97 2.12 21.44
C ASN A 480 34.44 2.03 21.34
N ARG A 481 33.89 1.00 20.67
CA ARG A 481 32.43 0.78 20.62
C ARG A 481 31.84 0.51 21.99
N ILE A 482 32.45 -0.38 22.77
CA ILE A 482 32.02 -0.70 24.13
C ILE A 482 32.05 0.56 25.01
N LYS A 483 33.12 1.35 24.93
CA LYS A 483 33.24 2.61 25.68
C LYS A 483 32.14 3.59 25.33
N ASN A 484 31.93 3.87 24.03
CA ASN A 484 30.92 4.82 23.60
C ASN A 484 29.51 4.38 24.02
N GLN A 485 29.21 3.09 23.91
CA GLN A 485 27.93 2.56 24.39
C GLN A 485 27.83 2.71 25.90
N ALA A 486 28.86 2.37 26.67
CA ALA A 486 28.87 2.47 28.12
C ALA A 486 28.73 3.93 28.64
N ASP A 487 29.26 4.91 27.92
CA ASP A 487 29.14 6.35 28.25
C ASP A 487 27.71 6.88 28.05
N ASP A 488 26.89 6.25 27.19
CA ASP A 488 25.48 6.59 26.99
C ASP A 488 24.57 6.09 28.15
N PHE A 489 25.10 5.31 29.10
CA PHE A 489 24.38 4.86 30.29
C PHE A 489 24.77 5.67 31.53
N ASP A 490 23.85 6.50 32.03
CA ASP A 490 24.04 7.25 33.29
C ASP A 490 24.37 6.36 34.52
N ALA A 491 24.13 5.04 34.43
CA ALA A 491 24.30 4.07 35.52
C ALA A 491 25.43 3.03 35.31
N PHE A 492 26.29 3.17 34.29
CA PHE A 492 27.37 2.18 34.08
C PHE A 492 28.48 2.32 35.13
N PRO A 493 28.98 1.22 35.75
CA PRO A 493 29.99 1.35 36.79
C PRO A 493 31.33 1.79 36.19
N GLN A 494 31.74 3.01 36.56
CA GLN A 494 33.00 3.66 36.16
C GLN A 494 34.27 2.79 36.31
N PRO A 495 34.40 1.88 37.30
CA PRO A 495 35.56 1.00 37.41
C PRO A 495 35.80 0.09 36.19
N TYR A 496 34.78 -0.18 35.36
CA TYR A 496 34.93 -0.97 34.13
C TYR A 496 35.42 -0.14 32.94
N LEU A 497 35.30 1.19 32.97
CA LEU A 497 35.79 2.08 31.92
C LEU A 497 37.30 2.36 32.04
N THR A 498 37.85 2.32 33.25
CA THR A 498 39.27 2.57 33.48
C THR A 498 40.18 1.53 32.79
N PRO A 499 39.94 0.21 32.92
CA PRO A 499 40.70 -0.81 32.19
C PRO A 499 40.56 -0.67 30.68
N LEU A 500 39.37 -0.34 30.19
CA LEU A 500 39.12 -0.18 28.75
C LEU A 500 39.92 0.98 28.16
N ASN A 501 39.99 2.11 28.87
CA ASN A 501 40.85 3.24 28.48
C ASN A 501 42.34 2.87 28.51
N SER A 502 42.78 2.11 29.51
CA SER A 502 44.17 1.62 29.58
C SER A 502 44.49 0.67 28.42
N ILE A 503 43.57 -0.22 28.05
CA ILE A 503 43.71 -1.14 26.92
C ILE A 503 43.77 -0.35 25.60
N ILE A 504 42.85 0.58 25.38
CA ILE A 504 42.82 1.42 24.16
C ILE A 504 44.15 2.18 24.03
N ASN A 505 44.58 2.88 25.07
CA ASN A 505 45.81 3.68 25.05
C ASN A 505 47.06 2.80 24.86
N GLY A 506 47.15 1.67 25.58
CA GLY A 506 48.28 0.75 25.48
C GLY A 506 48.39 0.10 24.10
N LEU A 507 47.28 -0.42 23.56
CA LEU A 507 47.27 -1.06 22.24
C LEU A 507 47.49 -0.05 21.11
N THR A 508 47.03 1.19 21.26
CA THR A 508 47.28 2.25 20.28
C THR A 508 48.77 2.62 20.22
N ALA A 509 49.42 2.73 21.38
CA ALA A 509 50.87 2.97 21.45
C ALA A 509 51.69 1.82 20.84
N ILE A 510 51.31 0.56 21.12
CA ILE A 510 51.97 -0.63 20.52
C ILE A 510 51.83 -0.63 19.00
N ARG A 511 50.66 -0.24 18.48
CA ARG A 511 50.43 -0.14 17.03
C ARG A 511 51.28 0.96 16.38
N GLU A 512 51.53 2.07 17.07
CA GLU A 512 52.37 3.16 16.56
C GLU A 512 53.86 2.81 16.54
N ASP A 513 54.30 1.87 17.38
CA ASP A 513 55.69 1.40 17.49
C ASP A 513 56.03 0.26 16.50
N GLN A 514 55.00 -0.41 15.93
CA GLN A 514 55.12 -1.46 14.90
C GLN A 514 55.18 -0.89 13.48
#